data_AF-A0A1F4TND9-F1
#
_entry.id   AF-A0A1F4TND9-F1
#
_cell.length_a   1.000
_cell.length_b   1.000
_cell.length_c   1.000
_cell.angle_alpha   90.00
_cell.angle_beta   90.00
_cell.angle_gamma   90.00
#
_symmetry.space_group_name_H-M   'P 1'
#
loop_
_entity.id
_entity.type
_entity.pdbx_description
1 polymer ?
#
loop_
_entity_poly.entity_id
_entity_poly.type
_entity_poly.pdbx_seq_one_letter_code
_entity_poly.pdbx_strand_id
1 'polypeptide(L)'
;MASSPKLFRFLLVLGLAVFVTACGDLGVNDVATITVSPISATVGINQSQLFSAVAKNSVGMIVSATPTWSVVGSVGTISTNGLFTAGGVVGTGYIVATAGSATGSTEVTITTNGWLVGQLTNPDFGFIQNIKVYLTGYETTYYDFSDTEGRYSISGIPAGTYEAKTASSTLFQSSSIEVTIVSGETTTWNVTIDTQPGTPTIPTTTLPSF
;
A
#
# COMPACT_ATOMS: atom_id res chain seq x y z
N MET A 1 -1.33 34.21 -99.55
CA MET A 1 -0.41 33.06 -99.61
C MET A 1 -0.21 32.59 -98.18
N ALA A 2 -0.48 31.31 -97.87
CA ALA A 2 -0.50 30.82 -96.48
C ALA A 2 0.81 30.12 -96.12
N SER A 3 1.24 30.27 -94.86
CA SER A 3 2.24 29.38 -94.24
C SER A 3 2.01 29.32 -92.73
N SER A 4 1.71 28.12 -92.24
CA SER A 4 1.95 27.65 -90.87
C SER A 4 3.39 27.06 -90.79
N PRO A 5 3.86 26.36 -89.74
CA PRO A 5 3.29 26.02 -88.41
C PRO A 5 4.24 26.53 -87.27
N LYS A 6 4.28 26.08 -85.99
CA LYS A 6 3.80 24.90 -85.22
C LYS A 6 3.44 25.32 -83.77
N LEU A 7 2.69 24.49 -83.05
CA LEU A 7 2.61 24.55 -81.57
C LEU A 7 3.79 23.79 -80.94
N PHE A 8 4.41 24.37 -79.91
CA PHE A 8 5.30 23.66 -78.99
C PHE A 8 4.55 23.42 -77.67
N ARG A 9 4.25 22.16 -77.34
CA ARG A 9 3.57 21.80 -76.08
C ARG A 9 4.57 21.81 -74.94
N PHE A 10 4.46 22.77 -74.02
CA PHE A 10 5.24 22.76 -72.78
C PHE A 10 4.55 21.83 -71.77
N LEU A 11 5.19 20.69 -71.46
CA LEU A 11 4.68 19.76 -70.45
C LEU A 11 5.08 20.29 -69.06
N LEU A 12 4.12 20.80 -68.30
CA LEU A 12 4.35 21.17 -66.90
C LEU A 12 4.45 19.89 -66.05
N VAL A 13 5.66 19.43 -65.77
CA VAL A 13 5.89 18.35 -64.79
C VAL A 13 5.75 18.96 -63.40
N LEU A 14 4.55 18.86 -62.82
CA LEU A 14 4.32 19.22 -61.42
C LEU A 14 4.99 18.15 -60.54
N GLY A 15 6.19 18.44 -60.04
CA GLY A 15 6.91 17.55 -59.14
C GLY A 15 6.15 17.36 -57.84
N LEU A 16 5.52 16.19 -57.67
CA LEU A 16 4.90 15.80 -56.41
C LEU A 16 6.00 15.62 -55.35
N ALA A 17 6.15 16.60 -54.47
CA ALA A 17 7.02 16.49 -53.31
C ALA A 17 6.43 15.48 -52.32
N VAL A 18 6.78 14.21 -52.50
CA VAL A 18 6.54 13.17 -51.50
C VAL A 18 7.44 13.47 -50.31
N PHE A 19 6.87 13.99 -49.23
CA PHE A 19 7.56 14.08 -47.95
C PHE A 19 7.87 12.67 -47.46
N VAL A 20 9.15 12.29 -47.53
CA VAL A 20 9.62 10.98 -47.11
C VAL A 20 9.58 10.92 -45.58
N THR A 21 8.58 10.21 -45.07
CA THR A 21 8.46 9.66 -43.71
C THR A 21 9.25 10.39 -42.62
N ALA A 22 8.59 11.30 -41.91
CA ALA A 22 8.86 11.40 -40.48
C ALA A 22 8.46 10.05 -39.85
N CYS A 23 9.42 9.14 -39.71
CA CYS A 23 9.34 8.09 -38.71
C CYS A 23 9.48 8.82 -37.37
N GLY A 24 8.36 9.39 -36.91
CA GLY A 24 8.26 9.81 -35.52
C GLY A 24 8.50 8.57 -34.70
N ASP A 25 9.55 8.58 -33.88
CA ASP A 25 9.69 7.56 -32.85
C ASP A 25 8.34 7.54 -32.10
N LEU A 26 7.70 6.37 -32.07
CA LEU A 26 6.36 6.22 -31.50
C LEU A 26 6.40 6.31 -29.96
N GLY A 27 7.48 6.85 -29.40
CA GLY A 27 7.81 6.94 -27.98
C GLY A 27 7.92 5.56 -27.33
N VAL A 28 8.03 4.48 -28.10
CA VAL A 28 7.74 3.12 -27.60
C VAL A 28 8.72 2.71 -26.51
N ASN A 29 9.95 3.21 -26.62
CA ASN A 29 11.03 2.99 -25.66
C ASN A 29 11.28 4.21 -24.75
N ASP A 30 10.55 5.32 -24.95
CA ASP A 30 10.67 6.52 -24.13
C ASP A 30 9.81 6.40 -22.88
N VAL A 31 10.39 6.68 -21.72
CA VAL A 31 9.63 6.72 -20.47
C VAL A 31 8.86 8.05 -20.39
N ALA A 32 7.54 7.97 -20.36
CA ALA A 32 6.65 9.12 -20.19
C ALA A 32 6.08 9.23 -18.77
N THR A 33 5.89 8.10 -18.07
CA THR A 33 5.36 8.06 -16.71
C THR A 33 6.08 7.00 -15.87
N ILE A 34 6.14 7.23 -14.56
CA ILE A 34 6.65 6.27 -13.57
C ILE A 34 5.64 6.20 -12.41
N THR A 35 5.27 4.99 -12.01
CA THR A 35 4.46 4.75 -10.82
C THR A 35 5.30 4.03 -9.77
N VAL A 36 5.36 4.56 -8.55
CA VAL A 36 6.07 3.94 -7.42
C VAL A 36 5.08 3.15 -6.55
N SER A 37 5.49 2.00 -6.04
CA SER A 37 4.72 1.14 -5.15
C SER A 37 5.54 0.77 -3.90
N PRO A 38 4.95 0.77 -2.69
CA PRO A 38 3.55 1.13 -2.39
C PRO A 38 3.25 2.63 -2.58
N ILE A 39 1.95 2.98 -2.68
CA ILE A 39 1.45 4.36 -2.90
C ILE A 39 1.62 5.29 -1.68
N SER A 40 1.79 4.69 -0.51
CA SER A 40 2.39 5.28 0.68
C SER A 40 2.96 4.17 1.55
N ALA A 41 3.87 4.49 2.47
CA ALA A 41 4.32 3.58 3.50
C ALA A 41 4.43 4.28 4.87
N THR A 42 4.17 3.54 5.93
CA THR A 42 4.62 3.92 7.28
C THR A 42 5.70 2.95 7.71
N VAL A 43 6.84 3.46 8.17
CA VAL A 43 8.05 2.67 8.46
C VAL A 43 8.52 2.97 9.87
N GLY A 44 8.93 1.94 10.61
CA GLY A 44 9.50 2.12 11.95
C GLY A 44 10.82 2.89 11.91
N ILE A 45 11.18 3.59 12.98
CA ILE A 45 12.52 4.14 13.14
C ILE A 45 13.59 3.04 12.93
N ASN A 46 14.60 3.32 12.09
CA ASN A 46 15.65 2.37 11.68
C ASN A 46 15.17 1.11 10.93
N GLN A 47 13.88 0.97 10.61
CA GLN A 47 13.36 -0.12 9.79
C GLN A 47 13.47 0.19 8.30
N SER A 48 13.24 -0.81 7.45
CA SER A 48 13.37 -0.67 5.99
C SER A 48 12.11 -1.10 5.24
N GLN A 49 11.84 -0.44 4.12
CA GLN A 49 10.74 -0.73 3.21
C GLN A 49 11.28 -0.84 1.79
N LEU A 50 10.91 -1.91 1.06
CA LEU A 50 11.24 -2.04 -0.35
C LEU A 50 10.22 -1.26 -1.19
N PHE A 51 10.70 -0.36 -2.03
CA PHE A 51 9.91 0.31 -3.06
C PHE A 51 10.27 -0.25 -4.44
N SER A 52 9.27 -0.28 -5.32
CA SER A 52 9.42 -0.66 -6.74
C SER A 52 8.84 0.43 -7.63
N ALA A 53 9.33 0.55 -8.86
CA ALA A 53 8.85 1.52 -9.82
C ALA A 53 8.55 0.85 -11.17
N VAL A 54 7.43 1.22 -11.79
CA VAL A 54 7.03 0.77 -13.12
C VAL A 54 7.04 1.96 -14.06
N ALA A 55 7.88 1.88 -15.09
CA ALA A 55 7.97 2.87 -16.17
C ALA A 55 7.03 2.52 -17.32
N LYS A 56 6.36 3.53 -17.90
CA LYS A 56 5.51 3.38 -19.09
C LYS A 56 5.75 4.49 -20.11
N ASN A 57 5.56 4.17 -21.38
CA ASN A 57 5.59 5.13 -22.47
C ASN A 57 4.29 5.93 -22.60
N SER A 58 4.26 6.86 -23.55
CA SER A 58 3.11 7.74 -23.86
C SER A 58 1.85 6.98 -24.30
N VAL A 59 2.01 5.75 -24.80
CA VAL A 59 0.92 4.84 -25.20
C VAL A 59 0.48 3.93 -24.03
N GLY A 60 1.13 4.05 -22.86
CA GLY A 60 0.80 3.33 -21.64
C GLY A 60 1.37 1.91 -21.53
N MET A 61 2.20 1.48 -22.48
CA MET A 61 2.89 0.19 -22.39
C MET A 61 4.08 0.26 -21.44
N ILE A 62 4.36 -0.84 -20.73
CA ILE A 62 5.52 -0.93 -19.81
C ILE A 62 6.82 -0.92 -20.63
N VAL A 63 7.79 -0.11 -20.17
CA VAL A 63 9.12 -0.01 -20.77
C VAL A 63 10.15 -0.46 -19.73
N SER A 64 11.17 -1.20 -20.17
CA SER A 64 12.29 -1.56 -19.30
C SER A 64 13.15 -0.32 -19.01
N ALA A 65 13.20 0.09 -17.74
CA ALA A 65 14.00 1.22 -17.30
C ALA A 65 14.58 0.92 -15.91
N THR A 66 15.82 1.36 -15.67
CA THR A 66 16.43 1.32 -14.34
C THR A 66 16.20 2.67 -13.66
N PRO A 67 15.32 2.77 -12.65
CA PRO A 67 15.07 4.02 -11.96
C PRO A 67 16.29 4.46 -11.14
N THR A 68 16.54 5.76 -11.14
CA THR A 68 17.36 6.42 -10.11
C THR A 68 16.46 6.78 -8.94
N TRP A 69 16.91 6.48 -7.71
CA TRP A 69 16.14 6.68 -6.50
C TRP A 69 16.67 7.85 -5.67
N SER A 70 15.79 8.58 -5.00
CA SER A 70 16.15 9.62 -4.02
C SER A 70 15.10 9.76 -2.92
N VAL A 71 15.48 10.42 -1.82
CA VAL A 71 14.61 10.72 -0.67
C VAL A 71 14.51 12.23 -0.50
N VAL A 72 13.29 12.74 -0.32
CA VAL A 72 13.01 14.13 0.04
C VAL A 72 12.52 14.18 1.50
N GLY A 73 12.95 15.18 2.26
CA GLY A 73 12.49 15.42 3.64
C GLY A 73 13.43 14.94 4.76
N SER A 74 14.66 14.50 4.43
CA SER A 74 15.68 14.06 5.42
C SER A 74 15.25 12.91 6.33
N VAL A 75 14.24 12.14 5.91
CA VAL A 75 13.67 11.03 6.67
C VAL A 75 14.55 9.78 6.69
N GLY A 76 15.38 9.55 5.67
CA GLY A 76 16.22 8.36 5.60
C GLY A 76 17.04 8.28 4.32
N THR A 77 17.48 7.08 3.97
CA THR A 77 18.27 6.80 2.77
C THR A 77 17.59 5.74 1.91
N ILE A 78 17.85 5.76 0.60
CA ILE A 78 17.37 4.72 -0.32
C ILE A 78 18.52 4.19 -1.17
N SER A 79 18.58 2.87 -1.32
CA SER A 79 19.53 2.19 -2.19
C SER A 79 19.13 2.26 -3.66
N THR A 80 20.07 1.95 -4.56
CA THR A 80 19.81 1.80 -6.01
C THR A 80 18.76 0.74 -6.33
N ASN A 81 18.52 -0.20 -5.42
CA ASN A 81 17.57 -1.31 -5.59
C ASN A 81 16.18 -0.98 -5.03
N GLY A 82 15.92 0.28 -4.64
CA GLY A 82 14.64 0.73 -4.08
C GLY A 82 14.40 0.38 -2.61
N LEU A 83 15.36 -0.26 -1.93
CA LEU A 83 15.26 -0.48 -0.48
C LEU A 83 15.53 0.85 0.24
N PHE A 84 14.50 1.40 0.86
CA PHE A 84 14.55 2.56 1.76
C PHE A 84 14.83 2.09 3.19
N THR A 85 15.66 2.83 3.92
CA THR A 85 15.89 2.66 5.36
C THR A 85 15.58 3.97 6.08
N ALA A 86 14.65 3.90 7.03
CA ALA A 86 14.23 5.01 7.87
C ALA A 86 15.35 5.45 8.81
N GLY A 87 15.44 6.76 9.07
CA GLY A 87 16.28 7.32 10.12
C GLY A 87 15.70 7.09 11.53
N GLY A 88 16.41 7.61 12.53
CA GLY A 88 15.99 7.56 13.94
C GLY A 88 15.05 8.69 14.39
N VAL A 89 14.51 9.48 13.47
CA VAL A 89 13.66 10.64 13.78
C VAL A 89 12.32 10.51 13.05
N VAL A 90 11.22 10.73 13.78
CA VAL A 90 9.86 10.72 13.21
C VAL A 90 9.64 11.89 12.26
N GLY A 91 8.88 11.67 11.20
CA GLY A 91 8.61 12.69 10.18
C GLY A 91 8.09 12.09 8.88
N THR A 92 7.67 12.96 7.96
CA THR A 92 7.14 12.57 6.65
C THR A 92 8.05 13.09 5.54
N GLY A 93 8.25 12.27 4.52
CA GLY A 93 9.05 12.58 3.34
C GLY A 93 8.53 11.84 2.11
N TYR A 94 9.29 11.91 1.01
CA TYR A 94 8.90 11.27 -0.24
C TYR A 94 10.03 10.42 -0.80
N ILE A 95 9.67 9.24 -1.30
CA ILE A 95 10.53 8.41 -2.13
C ILE A 95 10.27 8.78 -3.59
N VAL A 96 11.32 9.11 -4.33
CA VAL A 96 11.22 9.56 -5.72
C VAL A 96 12.03 8.63 -6.62
N ALA A 97 11.40 8.13 -7.68
CA ALA A 97 12.01 7.35 -8.75
C ALA A 97 12.02 8.15 -10.06
N THR A 98 13.18 8.25 -10.70
CA THR A 98 13.36 9.02 -11.95
C THR A 98 14.00 8.15 -13.03
N ALA A 99 13.45 8.17 -14.24
CA ALA A 99 14.00 7.52 -15.42
C ALA A 99 13.67 8.35 -16.67
N GLY A 100 14.70 8.70 -17.46
CA GLY A 100 14.55 9.70 -18.52
C GLY A 100 14.15 11.05 -17.93
N SER A 101 13.13 11.69 -18.52
CA SER A 101 12.50 12.91 -18.01
C SER A 101 11.33 12.66 -17.04
N ALA A 102 10.91 11.41 -16.87
CA ALA A 102 9.76 11.07 -16.04
C ALA A 102 10.16 10.84 -14.58
N THR A 103 9.28 11.27 -13.67
CA THR A 103 9.44 11.11 -12.21
C THR A 103 8.15 10.53 -11.62
N GLY A 104 8.28 9.56 -10.72
CA GLY A 104 7.19 9.10 -9.85
C GLY A 104 7.57 9.29 -8.38
N SER A 105 6.62 9.64 -7.54
CA SER A 105 6.85 9.81 -6.10
C SER A 105 5.76 9.13 -5.26
N THR A 106 6.14 8.73 -4.05
CA THR A 106 5.25 8.13 -3.03
C THR A 106 5.63 8.67 -1.65
N GLU A 107 4.65 8.76 -0.76
CA GLU A 107 4.85 9.27 0.60
C GLU A 107 5.41 8.19 1.52
N VAL A 108 6.35 8.57 2.40
CA VAL A 108 6.83 7.73 3.49
C VAL A 108 6.77 8.50 4.81
N THR A 109 6.15 7.89 5.82
CA THR A 109 6.09 8.43 7.18
C THR A 109 6.87 7.53 8.13
N ILE A 110 7.69 8.13 8.99
CA ILE A 110 8.47 7.43 10.02
C ILE A 110 7.78 7.56 11.37
N THR A 111 7.65 6.43 12.06
CA THR A 111 6.94 6.32 13.33
C THR A 111 7.74 5.55 14.39
N THR A 112 7.52 5.87 15.65
CA THR A 112 7.91 5.05 16.82
C THR A 112 6.82 4.07 17.26
N ASN A 113 5.64 4.17 16.64
CA ASN A 113 4.43 3.48 17.06
C ASN A 113 4.11 2.31 16.12
N GLY A 114 3.46 1.28 16.63
CA GLY A 114 2.89 0.16 15.88
C GLY A 114 1.37 0.07 16.03
N TRP A 115 0.83 -1.06 15.59
CA TRP A 115 -0.59 -1.40 15.62
C TRP A 115 -0.81 -2.76 16.29
N LEU A 116 -1.96 -2.94 16.93
CA LEU A 116 -2.49 -4.24 17.32
C LEU A 116 -3.84 -4.43 16.64
N VAL A 117 -3.94 -5.45 15.79
CA VAL A 117 -5.19 -5.83 15.10
C VAL A 117 -5.57 -7.26 15.45
N GLY A 118 -6.82 -7.62 15.21
CA GLY A 118 -7.24 -9.00 15.28
C GLY A 118 -8.74 -9.16 15.12
N GLN A 119 -9.22 -10.36 15.41
CA GLN A 119 -10.62 -10.72 15.37
C GLN A 119 -11.03 -11.46 16.65
N LEU A 120 -12.20 -11.10 17.19
CA LEU A 120 -12.85 -11.74 18.32
C LEU A 120 -13.89 -12.76 17.82
N THR A 121 -13.78 -13.99 18.28
CA THR A 121 -14.73 -15.06 17.98
C THR A 121 -15.19 -15.80 19.24
N ASN A 122 -16.25 -16.59 19.10
CA ASN A 122 -16.70 -17.57 20.07
C ASN A 122 -17.25 -18.79 19.32
N PRO A 123 -17.11 -20.03 19.85
CA PRO A 123 -17.56 -21.23 19.13
C PRO A 123 -19.07 -21.32 18.87
N ASP A 124 -19.89 -20.79 19.79
CA ASP A 124 -21.35 -20.85 19.72
C ASP A 124 -21.95 -19.62 18.99
N PHE A 125 -21.33 -18.45 19.16
CA PHE A 125 -21.86 -17.16 18.71
C PHE A 125 -21.18 -16.59 17.44
N GLY A 126 -20.09 -17.18 16.96
CA GLY A 126 -19.36 -16.68 15.79
C GLY A 126 -18.56 -15.41 16.10
N PHE A 127 -18.71 -14.36 15.28
CA PHE A 127 -18.00 -13.09 15.49
C PHE A 127 -18.58 -12.30 16.66
N ILE A 128 -17.72 -11.79 17.55
CA ILE A 128 -18.17 -11.04 18.73
C ILE A 128 -17.92 -9.54 18.56
N GLN A 129 -18.99 -8.78 18.36
CA GLN A 129 -18.98 -7.31 18.27
C GLN A 129 -19.06 -6.61 19.63
N ASN A 130 -18.68 -5.33 19.67
CA ASN A 130 -18.82 -4.41 20.80
C ASN A 130 -18.14 -4.87 22.10
N ILE A 131 -17.08 -5.67 22.01
CA ILE A 131 -16.19 -5.96 23.14
C ILE A 131 -14.95 -5.08 23.03
N LYS A 132 -14.64 -4.37 24.12
CA LYS A 132 -13.43 -3.54 24.21
C LYS A 132 -12.20 -4.45 24.25
N VAL A 133 -11.30 -4.28 23.30
CA VAL A 133 -9.93 -4.80 23.36
C VAL A 133 -9.02 -3.66 23.79
N TYR A 134 -8.14 -3.89 24.75
CA TYR A 134 -7.30 -2.84 25.33
C TYR A 134 -5.94 -3.36 25.78
N LEU A 135 -4.96 -2.45 25.83
CA LEU A 135 -3.61 -2.72 26.31
C LEU A 135 -3.42 -2.17 27.72
N THR A 136 -2.67 -2.91 28.53
CA THR A 136 -2.18 -2.49 29.85
C THR A 136 -0.66 -2.64 29.92
N GLY A 137 -0.02 -1.80 30.75
CA GLY A 137 1.45 -1.75 30.90
C GLY A 137 2.03 -0.33 31.00
N TYR A 138 1.25 0.69 30.63
CA TYR A 138 1.60 2.10 30.71
C TYR A 138 0.43 2.94 31.24
N GLU A 139 0.69 4.19 31.61
CA GLU A 139 -0.30 5.18 32.09
C GLU A 139 -1.45 5.42 31.09
N THR A 140 -1.16 5.35 29.78
CA THR A 140 -2.15 5.53 28.71
C THR A 140 -2.81 4.20 28.36
N THR A 141 -4.14 4.12 28.46
CA THR A 141 -4.92 2.97 27.96
C THR A 141 -5.17 3.13 26.46
N TYR A 142 -4.56 2.28 25.65
CA TYR A 142 -4.89 2.11 24.23
C TYR A 142 -6.01 1.08 24.10
N TYR A 143 -7.04 1.37 23.31
CA TYR A 143 -8.17 0.46 23.13
C TYR A 143 -8.87 0.66 21.78
N ASP A 144 -9.65 -0.35 21.40
CA ASP A 144 -10.67 -0.29 20.34
C ASP A 144 -11.84 -1.20 20.73
N PHE A 145 -12.95 -1.15 20.00
CA PHE A 145 -14.09 -2.08 20.15
C PHE A 145 -14.22 -2.94 18.89
N SER A 146 -14.54 -4.22 19.07
CA SER A 146 -14.77 -5.10 17.93
C SER A 146 -15.98 -4.68 17.07
N ASP A 147 -15.82 -4.71 15.75
CA ASP A 147 -16.86 -4.42 14.77
C ASP A 147 -17.87 -5.58 14.61
N THR A 148 -18.83 -5.43 13.69
CA THR A 148 -19.86 -6.44 13.37
C THR A 148 -19.29 -7.78 12.86
N GLU A 149 -18.03 -7.79 12.39
CA GLU A 149 -17.29 -8.96 11.95
C GLU A 149 -16.24 -9.37 13.01
N GLY A 150 -16.36 -8.86 14.24
CA GLY A 150 -15.49 -9.15 15.37
C GLY A 150 -14.10 -8.50 15.28
N ARG A 151 -13.79 -7.73 14.24
CA ARG A 151 -12.45 -7.17 14.02
C ARG A 151 -12.22 -5.94 14.89
N TYR A 152 -10.98 -5.75 15.33
CA TYR A 152 -10.56 -4.56 16.08
C TYR A 152 -9.19 -4.08 15.56
N SER A 153 -8.90 -2.79 15.72
CA SER A 153 -7.67 -2.14 15.25
C SER A 153 -7.24 -1.01 16.19
N ILE A 154 -6.33 -1.33 17.11
CA ILE A 154 -5.70 -0.38 18.02
C ILE A 154 -4.46 0.19 17.33
N SER A 155 -4.37 1.52 17.23
CA SER A 155 -3.31 2.23 16.51
C SER A 155 -2.57 3.25 17.38
N GLY A 156 -1.40 3.69 16.92
CA GLY A 156 -0.62 4.73 17.60
C GLY A 156 -0.01 4.26 18.92
N ILE A 157 0.16 2.96 19.10
CA ILE A 157 0.74 2.35 20.30
C ILE A 157 2.27 2.46 20.23
N PRO A 158 2.97 3.06 21.21
CA PRO A 158 4.43 3.06 21.25
C PRO A 158 5.02 1.64 21.16
N ALA A 159 6.20 1.49 20.56
CA ALA A 159 6.88 0.21 20.55
C ALA A 159 7.23 -0.26 21.98
N GLY A 160 6.98 -1.53 22.30
CA GLY A 160 7.17 -2.09 23.63
C GLY A 160 6.35 -3.36 23.88
N THR A 161 6.48 -3.93 25.08
CA THR A 161 5.72 -5.09 25.53
C THR A 161 4.52 -4.65 26.36
N TYR A 162 3.36 -5.27 26.11
CA TYR A 162 2.07 -4.95 26.73
C TYR A 162 1.32 -6.24 27.08
N GLU A 163 0.45 -6.19 28.08
CA GLU A 163 -0.60 -7.19 28.23
C GLU A 163 -1.83 -6.71 27.44
N ALA A 164 -2.19 -7.42 26.38
CA ALA A 164 -3.43 -7.22 25.62
C ALA A 164 -4.56 -8.00 26.27
N LYS A 165 -5.74 -7.37 26.41
CA LYS A 165 -6.88 -7.91 27.15
C LYS A 165 -8.19 -7.64 26.42
N THR A 166 -9.13 -8.59 26.46
CA THR A 166 -10.54 -8.33 26.15
C THR A 166 -11.30 -7.96 27.44
N ALA A 167 -12.28 -7.08 27.34
CA ALA A 167 -13.17 -6.77 28.46
C ALA A 167 -14.18 -7.89 28.67
N SER A 168 -14.36 -8.33 29.93
CA SER A 168 -15.46 -9.21 30.32
C SER A 168 -16.81 -8.51 30.11
N SER A 169 -17.82 -9.24 29.66
CA SER A 169 -19.21 -8.79 29.58
C SER A 169 -20.14 -9.70 30.39
N THR A 170 -21.44 -9.43 30.33
CA THR A 170 -22.48 -10.31 30.90
C THR A 170 -22.56 -11.69 30.24
N LEU A 171 -22.04 -11.84 29.02
CA LEU A 171 -22.09 -13.07 28.24
C LEU A 171 -20.71 -13.70 27.99
N PHE A 172 -19.63 -12.91 27.95
CA PHE A 172 -18.29 -13.37 27.60
C PHE A 172 -17.26 -13.11 28.71
N GLN A 173 -16.34 -14.05 28.87
CA GLN A 173 -15.19 -13.92 29.75
C GLN A 173 -14.13 -12.99 29.14
N SER A 174 -13.28 -12.41 29.98
CA SER A 174 -12.06 -11.72 29.53
C SER A 174 -10.98 -12.73 29.17
N SER A 175 -10.23 -12.46 28.10
CA SER A 175 -9.01 -13.18 27.72
C SER A 175 -7.82 -12.20 27.70
N SER A 176 -6.60 -12.70 27.85
CA SER A 176 -5.39 -11.87 27.85
C SER A 176 -4.15 -12.60 27.34
N ILE A 177 -3.24 -11.86 26.71
CA ILE A 177 -1.93 -12.36 26.23
C ILE A 177 -0.88 -11.25 26.33
N GLU A 178 0.39 -11.63 26.49
CA GLU A 178 1.50 -10.69 26.27
C GLU A 178 1.70 -10.46 24.77
N VAL A 179 1.80 -9.19 24.35
CA VAL A 179 2.10 -8.79 22.98
C VAL A 179 3.33 -7.88 22.96
N THR A 180 4.16 -8.03 21.92
CA THR A 180 5.18 -7.03 21.60
C THR A 180 4.70 -6.21 20.41
N ILE A 181 4.71 -4.89 20.56
CA ILE A 181 4.41 -3.91 19.52
C ILE A 181 5.74 -3.41 18.97
N VAL A 182 5.92 -3.51 17.65
CA VAL A 182 7.13 -3.05 16.94
C VAL A 182 6.79 -1.78 16.18
N SER A 183 7.70 -0.79 16.20
CA SER A 183 7.51 0.48 15.49
C SER A 183 7.33 0.25 14.00
N GLY A 184 6.27 0.82 13.41
CA GLY A 184 5.96 0.66 11.99
C GLY A 184 5.29 -0.66 11.59
N GLU A 185 5.09 -1.59 12.53
CA GLU A 185 4.56 -2.92 12.23
C GLU A 185 3.20 -3.17 12.88
N THR A 186 2.47 -4.12 12.28
CA THR A 186 1.17 -4.59 12.76
C THR A 186 1.33 -5.91 13.49
N THR A 187 1.18 -5.88 14.82
CA THR A 187 1.02 -7.10 15.64
C THR A 187 -0.40 -7.63 15.49
N THR A 188 -0.57 -8.95 15.39
CA THR A 188 -1.88 -9.60 15.25
C THR A 188 -2.21 -10.49 16.45
N TRP A 189 -3.41 -10.32 17.02
CA TRP A 189 -3.96 -11.21 18.05
C TRP A 189 -5.41 -11.58 17.75
N ASN A 190 -5.60 -12.71 17.07
CA ASN A 190 -6.92 -13.34 16.95
C ASN A 190 -7.22 -14.12 18.23
N VAL A 191 -8.43 -13.97 18.77
CA VAL A 191 -8.79 -14.59 20.04
C VAL A 191 -10.23 -15.10 20.03
N THR A 192 -10.36 -16.37 20.37
CA THR A 192 -11.64 -16.98 20.75
C THR A 192 -11.87 -16.70 22.24
N ILE A 193 -13.01 -16.12 22.60
CA ILE A 193 -13.39 -15.84 24.00
C ILE A 193 -14.53 -16.76 24.43
N ASP A 194 -14.42 -17.34 25.63
CA ASP A 194 -15.44 -18.23 26.19
C ASP A 194 -16.64 -17.46 26.75
N THR A 195 -17.78 -18.13 26.87
CA THR A 195 -18.96 -17.55 27.52
C THR A 195 -18.85 -17.60 29.04
N GLN A 196 -19.60 -16.75 29.74
CA GLN A 196 -19.68 -16.76 31.20
C GLN A 196 -20.26 -18.10 31.71
N PRO A 197 -19.75 -18.67 32.82
CA PRO A 197 -20.28 -19.92 33.37
C PRO A 197 -21.80 -19.83 33.62
N GLY A 198 -22.54 -20.79 33.06
CA GLY A 198 -24.00 -20.87 33.23
C GLY A 198 -24.85 -20.16 32.15
N THR A 199 -24.26 -19.51 31.15
CA THR A 199 -25.01 -19.12 29.94
C THR A 199 -25.43 -20.37 29.16
N PRO A 200 -26.67 -20.47 28.64
CA PRO A 200 -27.08 -21.57 27.77
C PRO A 200 -26.24 -21.58 26.48
N THR A 201 -25.57 -22.70 26.19
CA THR A 201 -24.97 -22.95 24.88
C THR A 201 -26.07 -23.19 23.85
N ILE A 202 -25.86 -22.74 22.60
CA ILE A 202 -26.80 -23.05 21.52
C ILE A 202 -26.63 -24.53 21.17
N PRO A 203 -27.67 -25.38 21.27
CA PRO A 203 -27.54 -26.79 20.94
C PRO A 203 -27.25 -26.96 19.45
N THR A 204 -26.12 -27.58 19.12
CA THR A 204 -25.79 -28.00 17.75
C THR A 204 -26.76 -29.09 17.29
N THR A 205 -27.86 -28.69 16.66
CA THR A 205 -28.80 -29.62 16.02
C THR A 205 -28.16 -30.24 14.79
N THR A 206 -27.39 -31.31 14.96
CA THR A 206 -27.03 -32.22 13.88
C THR A 206 -28.32 -32.84 13.35
N LEU A 207 -28.79 -32.36 12.20
CA LEU A 207 -29.96 -32.91 11.54
C LEU A 207 -29.67 -34.38 11.17
N PRO A 208 -30.47 -35.37 11.63
CA PRO A 208 -30.26 -36.75 11.23
C PRO A 208 -30.48 -36.89 9.73
N SER A 209 -29.55 -37.54 9.05
CA SER A 209 -29.72 -37.96 7.66
C SER A 209 -30.79 -39.05 7.59
N PHE A 210 -31.91 -38.75 6.92
CA PHE A 210 -32.95 -39.72 6.55
C PHE A 210 -32.68 -40.30 5.16
#